data_AF-A0ABD2KAT2-F1
#
_entry.id   AF-A0ABD2KAT2-F1
#
_cell.length_a   1.000
_cell.length_b   1.000
_cell.length_c   1.000
_cell.angle_alpha   90.00
_cell.angle_beta   90.00
_cell.angle_gamma   90.00
#
_symmetry.space_group_name_H-M   'P 1'
#
loop_
_entity.id
_entity.type
_entity.pdbx_description
1 polymer ?
#
loop_
_entity_poly.entity_id
_entity_poly.type
_entity_poly.pdbx_seq_one_letter_code
_entity_poly.pdbx_strand_id
1 'polypeptide(L)'
;MLLYVPCIVVFAQKRNIRESCYKLMLCMAITCMINIHSNCLFVAIYSLRGDVFCDRPLFTYIAGMFVMDKAGTGNLSVVSFYCCESELSVILALNRCIEMFNHRLAAELFDGHKVYIWLAGITIYSAWMGFCFLPPLANGMVVGYFWQAHVGYLEDAEGWIFLQVFLIGAVTMNFSLLYIYVQYFPVPPWFMILTHFCWATSQGLLADISISNRFDHEFGSLLLENCN
;
A
#
# COMPACT_ATOMS: atom_id res chain seq x y z
N MET A 1 0.40 15.79 0.34
CA MET A 1 1.46 16.37 -0.50
C MET A 1 2.25 17.44 0.24
N LEU A 2 1.73 18.67 0.44
CA LEU A 2 2.50 19.78 1.03
C LEU A 2 3.07 19.50 2.43
N LEU A 3 2.34 18.74 3.26
CA LEU A 3 2.77 18.42 4.62
C LEU A 3 3.91 17.39 4.70
N TYR A 4 4.17 16.62 3.64
CA TYR A 4 5.25 15.63 3.58
C TYR A 4 6.59 16.22 3.13
N VAL A 5 6.56 17.35 2.40
CA VAL A 5 7.76 18.06 1.93
C VAL A 5 8.74 18.38 3.07
N PRO A 6 8.33 18.98 4.20
CA PRO A 6 9.26 19.25 5.30
C PRO A 6 9.82 17.95 5.92
N CYS A 7 9.03 16.88 5.99
CA CYS A 7 9.48 15.58 6.52
C CYS A 7 10.59 14.98 5.64
N ILE A 8 10.41 15.02 4.31
CA ILE A 8 11.40 14.55 3.34
C ILE A 8 12.72 15.34 3.48
N VAL A 9 12.63 16.67 3.63
CA VAL A 9 13.82 17.53 3.82
C VAL A 9 14.60 17.15 5.07
N VAL A 10 13.91 16.87 6.19
CA VAL A 10 14.54 16.46 7.45
C VAL A 10 15.21 15.09 7.34
N PHE A 11 14.57 14.13 6.67
CA PHE A 11 15.12 12.79 6.47
C PHE A 11 16.28 12.77 5.46
N ALA A 12 16.28 13.67 4.48
CA ALA A 12 17.33 13.81 3.48
C ALA A 12 18.62 14.49 4.00
N GLN A 13 18.64 14.99 5.24
CA GLN A 13 19.84 15.58 5.82
C GLN A 13 20.98 14.54 5.92
N LYS A 14 22.19 14.91 5.47
CA LYS A 14 23.38 14.03 5.44
C LYS A 14 23.70 13.34 6.77
N ARG A 15 23.36 13.99 7.89
CA ARG A 15 23.55 13.44 9.24
C ARG A 15 22.57 12.30 9.54
N ASN A 16 21.31 12.41 9.11
CA ASN A 16 20.24 11.48 9.46
C ASN A 16 20.20 10.28 8.49
N ILE A 17 20.44 10.52 7.19
CA ILE A 17 20.38 9.47 6.15
C ILE A 17 21.46 8.38 6.30
N ARG A 18 22.42 8.56 7.21
CA ARG A 18 23.44 7.56 7.51
C ARG A 18 22.82 6.33 8.19
N GLU A 19 21.82 6.53 9.03
CA GLU A 19 21.09 5.45 9.71
C GLU A 19 20.10 4.77 8.75
N SER A 20 20.00 3.45 8.85
CA SER A 20 19.14 2.65 7.97
C SER A 20 17.65 2.95 8.13
N CYS A 21 17.21 3.33 9.33
CA CYS A 21 15.82 3.68 9.57
C CYS A 21 15.38 4.93 8.79
N TYR A 22 16.23 5.97 8.72
CA TYR A 22 15.91 7.18 7.95
C TYR A 22 15.82 6.90 6.45
N LYS A 23 16.63 5.96 5.93
CA LYS A 23 16.54 5.52 4.52
C LYS A 23 15.20 4.84 4.23
N LEU A 24 14.73 3.96 5.12
CA LEU A 24 13.43 3.30 4.99
C LEU A 24 12.26 4.29 5.10
N MET A 25 12.31 5.21 6.07
CA MET A 25 11.29 6.26 6.24
C MET A 25 11.22 7.20 5.03
N LEU A 26 12.37 7.55 4.44
CA LEU A 26 12.43 8.35 3.21
C LEU A 26 11.81 7.60 2.02
N CYS A 27 12.11 6.32 1.85
CA CYS A 27 11.54 5.50 0.78
C CYS A 27 10.01 5.39 0.91
N MET A 28 9.52 5.09 2.12
CA MET A 28 8.08 5.04 2.39
C MET A 28 7.40 6.38 2.12
N ALA A 29 8.00 7.50 2.54
CA ALA A 29 7.44 8.82 2.27
C ALA A 29 7.33 9.13 0.77
N ILE A 30 8.31 8.73 -0.04
CA ILE A 30 8.29 8.93 -1.49
C ILE A 30 7.21 8.06 -2.15
N THR A 31 7.17 6.77 -1.83
CA THR A 31 6.20 5.83 -2.39
C THR A 31 4.77 6.21 -2.02
N CYS A 32 4.53 6.70 -0.80
CA CYS A 32 3.24 7.22 -0.34
C CYS A 32 2.78 8.44 -1.16
N MET A 33 3.69 9.37 -1.48
CA MET A 33 3.36 10.52 -2.33
C MET A 33 3.02 10.09 -3.75
N ILE A 34 3.73 9.14 -4.34
CA ILE A 34 3.41 8.65 -5.68
C ILE A 34 2.05 7.94 -5.67
N ASN A 35 1.80 7.08 -4.68
CA ASN A 35 0.57 6.34 -4.52
C ASN A 35 -0.66 7.29 -4.42
N ILE A 36 -0.63 8.25 -3.50
CA ILE A 36 -1.75 9.18 -3.30
C ILE A 36 -1.97 10.04 -4.55
N HIS A 37 -0.90 10.50 -5.20
CA HIS A 37 -1.02 11.34 -6.40
C HIS A 37 -1.71 10.59 -7.54
N SER A 38 -1.20 9.39 -7.86
CA SER A 38 -1.71 8.58 -8.96
C SER A 38 -3.15 8.11 -8.68
N ASN A 39 -3.41 7.51 -7.52
CA ASN A 39 -4.72 6.94 -7.19
C ASN A 39 -5.83 8.00 -7.15
N CYS A 40 -5.58 9.16 -6.53
CA CYS A 40 -6.60 10.21 -6.46
C CYS A 40 -6.88 10.84 -7.83
N LEU A 41 -5.87 11.04 -8.68
CA LEU A 41 -6.06 11.61 -10.02
C LEU A 41 -6.86 10.68 -10.92
N PHE A 42 -6.55 9.38 -10.92
CA PHE A 42 -7.27 8.41 -11.73
C PHE A 42 -8.74 8.31 -11.31
N VAL A 43 -9.03 8.12 -10.01
CA VAL A 43 -10.41 8.04 -9.53
C VAL A 43 -11.19 9.33 -9.76
N ALA A 44 -10.55 10.50 -9.62
CA ALA A 44 -11.20 11.78 -9.89
C ALA A 44 -11.60 11.93 -11.38
N ILE A 45 -10.71 11.55 -12.31
CA ILE A 45 -11.02 11.59 -13.75
C ILE A 45 -12.15 10.61 -14.08
N TYR A 46 -12.13 9.40 -13.51
CA TYR A 46 -13.17 8.41 -13.69
C TYR A 46 -14.52 8.88 -13.12
N SER A 47 -14.51 9.51 -11.94
CA SER A 47 -15.72 10.05 -11.31
C SER A 47 -16.34 11.20 -12.11
N LEU A 48 -15.53 12.06 -12.73
CA LEU A 48 -16.04 13.15 -13.59
C LEU A 48 -16.69 12.63 -14.88
N ARG A 49 -16.25 11.47 -15.40
CA ARG A 49 -16.81 10.86 -16.61
C ARG A 49 -17.91 9.84 -16.33
N GLY A 50 -17.93 9.28 -15.13
CA GLY A 50 -18.77 8.11 -14.80
C GLY A 50 -18.25 6.82 -15.46
N ASP A 51 -16.97 6.77 -15.84
CA ASP A 51 -16.38 5.62 -16.54
C ASP A 51 -16.42 4.37 -15.62
N VAL A 52 -16.91 3.27 -16.18
CA VAL A 52 -16.93 1.95 -15.52
C VAL A 52 -15.91 1.01 -16.16
N PHE A 53 -15.67 -0.14 -15.52
CA PHE A 53 -14.67 -1.10 -15.99
C PHE A 53 -14.86 -1.50 -17.47
N CYS A 54 -16.11 -1.68 -17.94
CA CYS A 54 -16.41 -2.11 -19.30
C CYS A 54 -16.15 -1.06 -20.40
N ASP A 55 -16.05 0.23 -20.08
CA ASP A 55 -15.78 1.25 -21.10
C ASP A 55 -14.36 1.13 -21.67
N ARG A 56 -13.39 0.84 -20.78
CA ARG A 56 -11.96 0.75 -21.11
C ARG A 56 -11.24 -0.27 -20.22
N PRO A 57 -11.51 -1.58 -20.37
CA PRO A 57 -11.03 -2.60 -19.45
C PRO A 57 -9.50 -2.67 -19.39
N LEU A 58 -8.83 -2.53 -20.55
CA LEU A 58 -7.38 -2.55 -20.63
C LEU A 58 -6.75 -1.31 -19.98
N PHE A 59 -7.35 -0.13 -20.10
CA PHE A 59 -6.85 1.09 -19.45
C PHE A 59 -7.06 1.05 -17.94
N THR A 60 -8.18 0.51 -17.46
CA THR A 60 -8.46 0.37 -16.02
C THR A 60 -7.59 -0.71 -15.36
N TYR A 61 -7.38 -1.84 -16.05
CA TYR A 61 -6.44 -2.87 -15.60
C TYR A 61 -5.01 -2.34 -15.57
N ILE A 62 -4.59 -1.65 -16.64
CA ILE A 62 -3.31 -0.93 -16.68
C ILE A 62 -3.26 0.10 -15.57
N ALA A 63 -4.27 0.93 -15.30
CA ALA A 63 -4.21 1.94 -14.23
C ALA A 63 -4.10 1.32 -12.83
N GLY A 64 -4.66 0.12 -12.60
CA GLY A 64 -4.45 -0.65 -11.37
C GLY A 64 -3.05 -1.28 -11.26
N MET A 65 -2.44 -1.63 -12.40
CA MET A 65 -1.09 -2.20 -12.50
C MET A 65 0.02 -1.13 -12.60
N PHE A 66 -0.27 -0.01 -13.25
CA PHE A 66 0.68 0.97 -13.77
C PHE A 66 0.68 2.17 -12.85
N VAL A 67 1.69 2.17 -12.02
CA VAL A 67 2.65 3.24 -12.22
C VAL A 67 3.75 2.70 -13.13
N MET A 68 3.83 3.27 -14.33
CA MET A 68 5.05 3.29 -15.11
C MET A 68 5.59 4.73 -15.06
N ASP A 69 6.90 4.89 -15.07
CA ASP A 69 7.49 5.66 -16.16
C ASP A 69 8.91 5.18 -16.53
N LYS A 70 9.24 5.35 -17.81
CA LYS A 70 10.57 5.25 -18.39
C LYS A 70 11.54 6.23 -17.73
N ALA A 71 12.72 5.75 -17.37
CA ALA A 71 14.00 6.38 -17.76
C ALA A 71 15.19 5.46 -17.41
N GLY A 72 15.78 4.83 -18.43
CA GLY A 72 17.24 4.69 -18.50
C GLY A 72 17.95 3.49 -17.87
N THR A 73 17.29 2.51 -17.26
CA THR A 73 17.98 1.25 -16.86
C THR A 73 17.02 0.07 -16.98
N GLY A 74 17.34 -0.86 -17.89
CA GLY A 74 16.45 -1.93 -18.33
C GLY A 74 16.10 -3.00 -17.29
N ASN A 75 15.26 -2.66 -16.31
CA ASN A 75 14.50 -3.62 -15.51
C ASN A 75 13.06 -3.12 -15.32
N LEU A 76 12.10 -3.97 -15.71
CA LEU A 76 10.66 -3.82 -15.56
C LEU A 76 10.30 -3.70 -14.07
N SER A 77 9.68 -2.61 -13.64
CA SER A 77 9.07 -2.50 -12.31
C SER A 77 7.66 -1.99 -12.45
N VAL A 78 6.75 -2.94 -12.67
CA VAL A 78 5.33 -2.79 -12.36
C VAL A 78 5.27 -2.87 -10.83
N VAL A 79 5.23 -1.72 -10.16
CA VAL A 79 5.04 -1.70 -8.72
C VAL A 79 3.56 -1.50 -8.49
N SER A 80 2.87 -2.51 -7.96
CA SER A 80 1.62 -2.27 -7.25
C SER A 80 1.96 -1.36 -6.06
N PHE A 81 1.79 -0.05 -6.24
CA PHE A 81 2.14 0.97 -5.23
C PHE A 81 1.41 0.75 -3.91
N TYR A 82 0.26 0.08 -3.95
CA TYR A 82 -0.49 -0.31 -2.78
C TYR A 82 0.24 -1.39 -1.96
N CYS A 83 0.68 -2.47 -2.61
CA CYS A 83 1.39 -3.56 -1.93
C CYS A 83 2.72 -3.06 -1.35
N CYS A 84 3.52 -2.34 -2.16
CA CYS A 84 4.83 -1.83 -1.76
C CYS A 84 4.79 -0.98 -0.47
N GLU A 85 3.74 -0.16 -0.29
CA GLU A 85 3.53 0.62 0.93
C GLU A 85 3.33 -0.28 2.16
N SER A 86 2.55 -1.34 2.01
CA SER A 86 2.27 -2.30 3.09
C SER A 86 3.54 -3.03 3.52
N GLU A 87 4.37 -3.49 2.58
CA GLU A 87 5.61 -4.20 2.90
C GLU A 87 6.70 -3.28 3.48
N LEU A 88 6.80 -2.04 2.98
CA LEU A 88 7.68 -1.02 3.55
C LEU A 88 7.32 -0.73 5.00
N SER A 89 6.03 -0.67 5.33
CA SER A 89 5.56 -0.46 6.71
C SER A 89 5.94 -1.63 7.62
N VAL A 90 5.85 -2.87 7.14
CA VAL A 90 6.24 -4.09 7.87
C VAL A 90 7.74 -4.10 8.11
N ILE A 91 8.56 -3.82 7.11
CA ILE A 91 10.02 -3.80 7.24
C ILE A 91 10.49 -2.67 8.16
N LEU A 92 9.83 -1.52 8.12
CA LEU A 92 10.11 -0.44 9.06
C LEU A 92 9.76 -0.84 10.51
N ALA A 93 8.62 -1.50 10.72
CA ALA A 93 8.24 -2.03 12.03
C ALA A 93 9.23 -3.08 12.52
N LEU A 94 9.66 -4.01 11.67
CA LEU A 94 10.69 -5.01 11.99
C LEU A 94 12.02 -4.36 12.36
N ASN A 95 12.45 -3.35 11.60
CA ASN A 95 13.66 -2.59 11.90
C ASN A 95 13.60 -1.97 13.31
N ARG A 96 12.46 -1.38 13.70
CA ARG A 96 12.27 -0.81 15.06
C ARG A 96 12.23 -1.87 16.15
N CYS A 97 11.60 -3.01 15.89
CA CYS A 97 11.56 -4.10 16.87
C CYS A 97 12.95 -4.67 17.13
N ILE A 98 13.72 -4.95 16.07
CA ILE A 98 15.06 -5.53 16.18
C ILE A 98 16.03 -4.55 16.85
N GLU A 99 15.95 -3.26 16.51
CA GLU A 99 16.75 -2.21 17.14
C GLU A 99 16.55 -2.16 18.67
N MET A 100 15.35 -2.47 19.14
CA MET A 100 15.01 -2.45 20.56
C MET A 100 15.33 -3.75 21.31
N PHE A 101 15.26 -4.91 20.64
CA PHE A 101 15.67 -6.19 21.24
C PHE A 101 17.18 -6.37 21.27
N ASN A 102 17.87 -6.07 20.16
CA ASN A 102 19.31 -6.23 20.05
C ASN A 102 19.90 -5.32 18.97
N HIS A 103 20.56 -4.25 19.42
CA HIS A 103 21.22 -3.29 18.53
C HIS A 103 22.29 -3.92 17.61
N ARG A 104 22.98 -4.98 18.04
CA ARG A 104 23.97 -5.67 17.19
C ARG A 104 23.32 -6.40 16.02
N LEU A 105 22.17 -7.04 16.26
CA LEU A 105 21.42 -7.72 15.21
C LEU A 105 20.83 -6.73 14.20
N ALA A 106 20.37 -5.57 14.67
CA ALA A 106 19.88 -4.51 13.80
C ALA A 106 20.98 -4.01 12.86
N ALA A 107 22.19 -3.80 13.38
CA ALA A 107 23.35 -3.43 12.57
C ALA A 107 23.71 -4.52 11.55
N GLU A 108 23.71 -5.79 11.94
CA GLU A 108 24.02 -6.86 10.99
C GLU A 108 22.99 -7.02 9.87
N LEU A 109 21.70 -6.76 10.15
CA LEU A 109 20.62 -7.01 9.20
C LEU A 109 20.31 -5.83 8.29
N PHE A 110 20.38 -4.60 8.81
CA PHE A 110 19.94 -3.39 8.10
C PHE A 110 21.06 -2.38 7.80
N ASP A 111 22.27 -2.53 8.34
CA ASP A 111 23.30 -1.49 8.19
C ASP A 111 23.83 -1.33 6.75
N GLY A 112 24.20 -0.09 6.43
CA GLY A 112 24.90 0.27 5.21
C GLY A 112 24.13 -0.04 3.93
N HIS A 113 24.66 -0.98 3.15
CA HIS A 113 24.17 -1.35 1.82
C HIS A 113 23.12 -2.47 1.87
N LYS A 114 23.00 -3.19 3.00
CA LYS A 114 22.06 -4.32 3.13
C LYS A 114 20.61 -3.87 3.08
N VAL A 115 20.31 -2.65 3.52
CA VAL A 115 18.97 -2.04 3.41
C VAL A 115 18.49 -1.98 1.95
N TYR A 116 19.39 -1.80 0.97
CA TYR A 116 19.02 -1.80 -0.44
C TYR A 116 18.65 -3.21 -0.94
N ILE A 117 19.19 -4.27 -0.34
CA ILE A 117 18.79 -5.65 -0.63
C ILE A 117 17.36 -5.88 -0.13
N TRP A 118 17.02 -5.38 1.07
CA TRP A 118 15.64 -5.41 1.57
C TRP A 118 14.68 -4.62 0.68
N LEU A 119 15.07 -3.42 0.26
CA LEU A 119 14.27 -2.62 -0.70
C LEU A 119 14.09 -3.35 -2.04
N ALA A 120 15.14 -3.99 -2.56
CA ALA A 120 15.02 -4.82 -3.75
C ALA A 120 14.07 -6.01 -3.55
N GLY A 121 14.15 -6.68 -2.40
CA GLY A 121 13.22 -7.75 -2.02
C GLY A 121 11.76 -7.31 -2.02
N ILE A 122 11.46 -6.12 -1.48
CA ILE A 122 10.11 -5.52 -1.51
C ILE A 122 9.64 -5.30 -2.95
N THR A 123 10.50 -4.70 -3.79
CA THR A 123 10.12 -4.42 -5.19
C THR A 123 9.86 -5.71 -5.98
N ILE A 124 10.63 -6.77 -5.72
CA ILE A 124 10.44 -8.07 -6.37
C ILE A 124 9.15 -8.72 -5.88
N TYR A 125 8.88 -8.68 -4.57
CA TYR A 125 7.68 -9.28 -3.98
C TYR A 125 6.40 -8.56 -4.44
N SER A 126 6.39 -7.23 -4.41
CA SER A 126 5.24 -6.42 -4.89
C SER A 126 4.99 -6.60 -6.39
N ALA A 127 6.04 -6.75 -7.20
CA ALA A 127 5.90 -7.08 -8.63
C ALA A 127 5.33 -8.49 -8.84
N TRP A 128 5.77 -9.48 -8.04
CA TRP A 128 5.22 -10.83 -8.09
C TRP A 128 3.74 -10.85 -7.70
N MET A 129 3.37 -10.12 -6.63
CA MET A 129 1.98 -9.98 -6.20
C MET A 129 1.10 -9.35 -7.28
N GLY A 130 1.56 -8.26 -7.94
CA GLY A 130 0.79 -7.62 -9.01
C GLY A 130 0.64 -8.48 -10.27
N PHE A 131 1.55 -9.41 -10.54
CA PHE A 131 1.44 -10.32 -11.69
C PHE A 131 0.57 -11.55 -11.38
N CYS A 132 0.67 -12.10 -10.17
CA CYS A 132 -0.05 -13.31 -9.79
C CYS A 132 -1.47 -13.04 -9.30
N PHE A 133 -1.75 -11.86 -8.78
CA PHE A 133 -3.06 -11.50 -8.22
C PHE A 133 -3.68 -10.33 -8.98
N LEU A 134 -5.01 -10.39 -9.15
CA LEU A 134 -5.75 -9.35 -9.85
C LEU A 134 -5.71 -8.04 -9.04
N PRO A 135 -5.18 -6.93 -9.58
CA PRO A 135 -5.09 -5.66 -8.86
C PRO A 135 -6.48 -5.03 -8.63
N PRO A 136 -6.62 -4.12 -7.65
CA PRO A 136 -7.87 -3.43 -7.41
C PRO A 136 -8.18 -2.49 -8.59
N LEU A 137 -9.44 -2.50 -9.03
CA LEU A 137 -9.91 -1.81 -10.23
C LEU A 137 -10.60 -0.50 -9.85
N ALA A 138 -10.33 0.57 -10.61
CA ALA A 138 -10.99 1.86 -10.42
C ALA A 138 -12.44 1.83 -10.93
N ASN A 139 -13.38 2.34 -10.15
CA ASN A 139 -14.78 2.50 -10.53
C ASN A 139 -15.24 3.95 -10.26
N GLY A 140 -15.78 4.62 -11.29
CA GLY A 140 -16.27 5.98 -11.21
C GLY A 140 -17.61 6.15 -10.49
N MET A 141 -18.47 5.12 -10.45
CA MET A 141 -19.81 5.21 -9.83
C MET A 141 -19.74 5.27 -8.30
N VAL A 142 -18.88 4.44 -7.71
CA VAL A 142 -18.64 4.36 -6.26
C VAL A 142 -17.37 5.11 -5.82
N VAL A 143 -16.72 5.82 -6.76
CA VAL A 143 -15.55 6.69 -6.55
C VAL A 143 -14.46 6.02 -5.71
N GLY A 144 -13.86 4.95 -6.24
CA GLY A 144 -12.80 4.24 -5.52
C GLY A 144 -12.20 3.07 -6.27
N TYR A 145 -11.24 2.42 -5.61
CA TYR A 145 -10.61 1.19 -6.07
C TYR A 145 -11.22 -0.01 -5.34
N PHE A 146 -11.70 -0.98 -6.09
CA PHE A 146 -12.35 -2.17 -5.57
C PHE A 146 -11.79 -3.40 -6.25
N TRP A 147 -11.63 -4.49 -5.50
CA TRP A 147 -11.30 -5.81 -6.06
C TRP A 147 -12.46 -6.39 -6.90
N GLN A 148 -13.64 -5.75 -6.84
CA GLN A 148 -14.84 -6.06 -7.61
C GLN A 148 -15.14 -4.99 -8.65
N ALA A 149 -15.06 -5.33 -9.94
CA ALA A 149 -15.38 -4.40 -11.02
C ALA A 149 -16.87 -4.00 -11.06
N HIS A 150 -17.77 -4.90 -10.65
CA HIS A 150 -19.22 -4.75 -10.82
C HIS A 150 -19.95 -4.19 -9.57
N VAL A 151 -19.20 -3.64 -8.63
CA VAL A 151 -19.75 -3.00 -7.43
C VAL A 151 -20.68 -1.84 -7.82
N GLY A 152 -21.90 -1.83 -7.30
CA GLY A 152 -22.94 -0.85 -7.60
C GLY A 152 -23.94 -1.23 -8.71
N TYR A 153 -23.74 -2.35 -9.41
CA TYR A 153 -24.71 -2.87 -10.41
C TYR A 153 -25.58 -4.01 -9.87
N LEU A 154 -24.99 -4.90 -9.06
CA LEU A 154 -25.74 -5.86 -8.28
C LEU A 154 -26.30 -5.11 -7.06
N GLU A 155 -27.62 -5.15 -6.86
CA GLU A 155 -28.19 -4.75 -5.57
C GLU A 155 -27.61 -5.68 -4.51
N ASP A 156 -26.61 -5.20 -3.78
CA ASP A 156 -26.05 -5.85 -2.62
C ASP A 156 -27.14 -5.90 -1.54
N ALA A 157 -28.03 -6.89 -1.61
CA ALA A 157 -29.20 -7.04 -0.74
C ALA A 157 -28.85 -7.06 0.78
N GLU A 158 -27.56 -7.16 1.13
CA GLU A 158 -27.10 -7.28 2.51
C GLU A 158 -26.01 -6.26 2.93
N GLY A 159 -25.56 -5.35 2.05
CA GLY A 159 -24.66 -4.24 2.42
C GLY A 159 -23.29 -4.60 3.02
N TRP A 160 -22.84 -5.86 2.88
CA TRP A 160 -21.60 -6.38 3.47
C TRP A 160 -20.35 -5.58 3.10
N ILE A 161 -20.26 -5.10 1.85
CA ILE A 161 -19.09 -4.34 1.36
C ILE A 161 -19.00 -2.99 2.08
N PHE A 162 -20.13 -2.30 2.24
CA PHE A 162 -20.16 -1.02 2.95
C PHE A 162 -19.84 -1.20 4.44
N LEU A 163 -20.39 -2.24 5.07
CA LEU A 163 -20.06 -2.60 6.46
C LEU A 163 -18.57 -2.93 6.61
N GLN A 164 -18.01 -3.67 5.67
CA GLN A 164 -16.59 -4.02 5.65
C GLN A 164 -15.70 -2.78 5.57
N VAL A 165 -15.96 -1.86 4.62
CA VAL A 165 -15.19 -0.61 4.48
C VAL A 165 -15.33 0.26 5.74
N PHE A 166 -16.52 0.34 6.30
CA PHE A 166 -16.77 1.07 7.55
C PHE A 166 -15.97 0.48 8.73
N LEU A 167 -15.96 -0.84 8.89
CA LEU A 167 -15.22 -1.53 9.95
C LEU A 167 -13.71 -1.36 9.77
N ILE A 168 -13.18 -1.49 8.54
CA ILE A 168 -11.77 -1.24 8.25
C ILE A 168 -11.40 0.20 8.61
N GLY A 169 -12.20 1.17 8.17
CA GLY A 169 -11.99 2.59 8.49
C GLY A 169 -11.99 2.88 9.99
N ALA A 170 -12.95 2.31 10.73
CA ALA A 170 -13.04 2.46 12.17
C ALA A 170 -11.81 1.87 12.89
N VAL A 171 -11.37 0.68 12.49
CA VAL A 171 -10.18 0.02 13.04
C VAL A 171 -8.91 0.84 12.76
N THR A 172 -8.72 1.30 11.52
CA THR A 172 -7.58 2.14 11.13
C THR A 172 -7.58 3.49 11.86
N MET A 173 -8.75 4.08 12.11
CA MET A 173 -8.86 5.31 12.91
C MET A 173 -8.41 5.09 14.37
N ASN A 174 -8.83 3.99 15.00
CA ASN A 174 -8.40 3.66 16.36
C ASN A 174 -6.88 3.47 16.47
N PHE A 175 -6.27 2.74 15.52
CA PHE A 175 -4.82 2.55 15.51
C PHE A 175 -4.04 3.83 15.20
N SER A 176 -4.58 4.71 14.34
CA SER A 176 -3.98 6.03 14.08
C SER A 176 -3.87 6.85 15.36
N LEU A 177 -4.92 6.84 16.18
CA LEU A 177 -4.95 7.59 17.45
C LEU A 177 -3.94 7.03 18.46
N LEU A 178 -3.82 5.71 18.54
CA LEU A 178 -2.80 5.05 19.37
C LEU A 178 -1.38 5.41 18.89
N TYR A 179 -1.15 5.47 17.57
CA TYR A 179 0.12 5.88 16.99
C TYR A 179 0.48 7.34 17.34
N ILE A 180 -0.50 8.24 17.32
CA ILE A 180 -0.30 9.63 17.76
C ILE A 180 -0.02 9.68 19.26
N TYR A 181 -0.70 8.87 20.07
CA TYR A 181 -0.47 8.83 21.52
C TYR A 181 0.97 8.43 21.87
N VAL A 182 1.52 7.40 21.23
CA VAL A 182 2.91 6.97 21.47
C VAL A 182 3.95 8.01 21.02
N GLN A 183 3.57 8.97 20.17
CA GLN A 183 4.44 10.05 19.71
C GLN A 183 4.57 11.18 20.74
N TYR A 184 3.56 11.41 21.58
CA TYR A 184 3.53 12.51 22.57
C TYR A 184 3.87 12.05 23.99
N PHE A 185 3.56 10.81 24.36
CA PHE A 185 3.77 10.30 25.72
C PHE A 185 4.86 9.22 25.75
N PRO A 186 5.76 9.24 26.76
CA PRO A 186 6.75 8.17 26.93
C PRO A 186 6.04 6.88 27.34
N VAL A 187 5.92 5.95 26.40
CA VAL A 187 5.30 4.63 26.59
C VAL A 187 6.36 3.52 26.66
N PRO A 188 6.07 2.41 27.37
CA PRO A 188 7.01 1.30 27.46
C PRO A 188 7.25 0.63 26.09
N PRO A 189 8.45 0.08 25.85
CA PRO A 189 8.86 -0.64 24.65
C PRO A 189 7.81 -1.57 24.03
N TRP A 190 7.19 -2.43 24.83
CA TRP A 190 6.24 -3.43 24.35
C TRP A 190 4.99 -2.78 23.72
N PHE A 191 4.56 -1.63 24.23
CA PHE A 191 3.37 -0.93 23.75
C PHE A 191 3.63 -0.26 22.39
N MET A 192 4.86 0.22 22.18
CA MET A 192 5.32 0.75 20.89
C MET A 192 5.33 -0.34 19.80
N ILE A 193 5.90 -1.51 20.10
CA ILE A 193 5.89 -2.67 19.18
C ILE A 193 4.47 -3.04 18.79
N LEU A 194 3.59 -3.22 19.78
CA LEU A 194 2.21 -3.63 19.56
C LEU A 194 1.49 -2.64 18.62
N THR A 195 1.68 -1.34 18.86
CA THR A 195 1.07 -0.29 18.04
C THR A 195 1.58 -0.33 16.60
N HIS A 196 2.88 -0.51 16.38
CA HIS A 196 3.46 -0.64 15.04
C HIS A 196 2.98 -1.91 14.30
N PHE A 197 2.88 -3.04 14.99
CA PHE A 197 2.36 -4.28 14.41
C PHE A 197 0.87 -4.17 14.07
N CYS A 198 0.05 -3.64 14.98
CA CYS A 198 -1.37 -3.42 14.73
C CYS A 198 -1.61 -2.44 13.58
N TRP A 199 -0.78 -1.39 13.46
CA TRP A 199 -0.80 -0.49 12.31
C TRP A 199 -0.44 -1.22 11.02
N ALA A 200 0.62 -2.03 11.02
CA ALA A 200 1.02 -2.80 9.85
C ALA A 200 -0.05 -3.82 9.41
N THR A 201 -0.73 -4.50 10.36
CA THR A 201 -1.81 -5.44 10.02
C THR A 201 -3.07 -4.75 9.50
N SER A 202 -3.29 -3.47 9.83
CA SER A 202 -4.40 -2.69 9.26
C SER A 202 -4.20 -2.31 7.78
N GLN A 203 -2.95 -2.34 7.29
CA GLN A 203 -2.57 -1.83 5.97
C GLN A 203 -2.50 -2.91 4.85
N GLY A 204 -3.05 -4.13 5.05
CA GLY A 204 -3.39 -5.00 3.91
C GLY A 204 -3.00 -6.48 3.97
N LEU A 205 -2.07 -6.92 4.82
CA LEU A 205 -1.57 -8.32 4.78
C LEU A 205 -2.68 -9.39 5.01
N LEU A 206 -3.74 -9.06 5.74
CA LEU A 206 -4.86 -9.98 6.00
C LEU A 206 -6.04 -9.83 5.03
N ALA A 207 -6.19 -8.66 4.40
CA ALA A 207 -7.31 -8.39 3.49
C ALA A 207 -7.04 -8.95 2.07
N ASP A 208 -5.80 -8.87 1.61
CA ASP A 208 -5.45 -9.24 0.23
C ASP A 208 -5.56 -10.77 0.01
N ILE A 209 -5.07 -11.59 0.94
CA ILE A 209 -5.06 -13.07 0.79
C ILE A 209 -6.46 -13.69 0.92
N SER A 210 -7.31 -13.12 1.78
CA SER A 210 -8.65 -13.68 2.05
C SER A 210 -9.67 -13.30 0.97
N ILE A 211 -9.53 -12.11 0.37
CA ILE A 211 -10.39 -11.63 -0.72
C ILE A 211 -9.93 -12.23 -2.06
N SER A 212 -8.62 -12.32 -2.31
CA SER A 212 -8.08 -12.87 -3.56
C SER A 212 -8.44 -14.34 -3.79
N ASN A 213 -8.35 -15.18 -2.75
CA ASN A 213 -8.68 -16.62 -2.87
C ASN A 213 -10.15 -16.89 -3.17
N ARG A 214 -11.06 -15.97 -2.82
CA ARG A 214 -12.48 -16.07 -3.17
C ARG A 214 -12.77 -15.48 -4.56
N PHE A 215 -11.91 -14.61 -5.07
CA PHE A 215 -12.06 -13.91 -6.36
C PHE A 215 -11.49 -14.67 -7.57
N ASP A 216 -10.34 -15.34 -7.42
CA ASP A 216 -9.69 -16.07 -8.53
C ASP A 216 -10.58 -17.18 -9.13
N HIS A 217 -11.49 -17.76 -8.33
CA HIS A 217 -12.34 -18.86 -8.77
C HIS A 217 -13.57 -18.44 -9.60
N GLU A 218 -14.00 -17.17 -9.55
CA GLU A 218 -15.18 -16.68 -10.32
C GLU A 218 -14.84 -15.65 -11.41
N PHE A 219 -13.72 -14.93 -11.31
CA PHE A 219 -13.56 -13.67 -12.05
C PHE A 219 -12.85 -13.78 -13.42
N GLY A 220 -12.00 -14.80 -13.62
CA GLY A 220 -11.26 -14.98 -14.88
C GLY A 220 -12.13 -15.24 -16.11
N SER A 221 -13.32 -15.82 -15.94
CA SER A 221 -14.28 -16.08 -17.03
C SER A 221 -15.25 -14.93 -17.28
N LEU A 222 -15.63 -14.17 -16.24
CA LEU A 222 -16.64 -13.09 -16.34
C LEU A 222 -16.12 -11.81 -17.01
N LEU A 223 -14.81 -11.54 -16.96
CA LEU A 223 -14.20 -10.32 -17.50
C LEU A 223 -14.28 -10.19 -19.04
N LEU A 224 -14.38 -11.31 -19.76
CA LEU A 224 -14.43 -11.33 -21.22
C LEU A 224 -15.85 -11.56 -21.78
N GLU A 225 -16.74 -12.23 -21.03
CA GLU A 225 -18.10 -12.54 -21.51
C GLU A 225 -19.10 -11.38 -21.32
N ASN A 226 -18.91 -10.49 -20.33
CA ASN A 226 -19.96 -9.51 -19.95
C ASN A 226 -19.72 -8.05 -20.37
N CYS A 227 -18.62 -7.73 -21.05
CA CYS A 227 -18.44 -6.40 -21.67
C CYS A 227 -18.71 -6.42 -23.20
N ASN A 228 -19.40 -7.45 -23.70
CA ASN A 228 -19.92 -7.56 -25.07
C ASN A 228 -21.45 -7.52 -25.08
#